data_AF-A0A7I8CNF3-F1
#
_entry.id   AF-A0A7I8CNF3-F1
#
_cell.length_a   1.000
_cell.length_b   1.000
_cell.length_c   1.000
_cell.angle_alpha   90.00
_cell.angle_beta   90.00
_cell.angle_gamma   90.00
#
_symmetry.space_group_name_H-M   'P 1'
#
loop_
_entity.id
_entity.type
_entity.pdbx_description
1 polymer ?
#
loop_
_entity_poly.entity_id
_entity_poly.type
_entity_poly.pdbx_seq_one_letter_code
_entity_poly.pdbx_strand_id
1 'polypeptide(L)'
;MHAHDRLAAIAVLDRAGEILRTELGDEAQAVWPVLSALLQSHLQDQPVSITVLADLSGLPRTSARRIISALKAKGWLEFRATSGLGSRATIVPSAWLLDRVDRITEQTVQMIVGATADGTLDRFDAVKLSRAGDAGVAWPHPASAGFNDIVELTLVAYEDPVFDILKRKRPDIERFVGHRLRILTFPQVDYRARLDQVLTDESARDETSPLLIAIPFPWLAELSRDGHLLELENLQAESNFSGADFYEAIWAASWFDRKLYAIPLQPTVDFLWYRQDLLEVEGLDPPRSFDDVLRIAERMHRPRLGRAGITWSAAPGLPIAETFLQILGAQGAAEFDDGVLQVDTAMGRHVIEYLRALIPFSPARVSSLDWARNARLFGAGKAAMCYHWSNRYGVLDSHALLQQGGRVGLQLHPTYASDMVPLSPLGGALLAIPASNPEPAARWAWRAIETLTSSELTKYFVLHGAAGSARQSVAEDRYVKQRNRVIAVIDRLASDRQIQTIPSQALANYRDMTQTLSDHLELLLFGGDQDIRKGLGALQRALANGRRRKR
;
A
#
# COMPACT_ATOMS: atom_id res chain seq x y z
N MET A 1 -30.38 15.89 -25.43
CA MET A 1 -29.46 16.54 -24.47
C MET A 1 -30.13 17.80 -23.97
N HIS A 2 -30.43 17.85 -22.66
CA HIS A 2 -31.21 18.93 -22.06
C HIS A 2 -30.41 20.23 -22.01
N ALA A 3 -31.10 21.37 -21.93
CA ALA A 3 -30.45 22.68 -21.80
C ALA A 3 -29.53 22.75 -20.56
N HIS A 4 -29.92 22.09 -19.48
CA HIS A 4 -29.11 21.97 -18.26
C HIS A 4 -27.78 21.26 -18.49
N ASP A 5 -27.75 20.16 -19.27
CA ASP A 5 -26.52 19.43 -19.58
C ASP A 5 -25.53 20.31 -20.38
N ARG A 6 -26.07 21.13 -21.30
CA ARG A 6 -25.28 22.07 -22.11
C ARG A 6 -24.70 23.19 -21.26
N LEU A 7 -25.50 23.76 -20.35
CA LEU A 7 -25.05 24.81 -19.43
C LEU A 7 -23.98 24.29 -18.46
N ALA A 8 -24.12 23.07 -17.97
CA ALA A 8 -23.10 22.42 -17.14
C ALA A 8 -21.79 22.21 -17.91
N ALA A 9 -21.86 21.72 -19.15
CA ALA A 9 -20.68 21.58 -20.00
C ALA A 9 -19.97 22.92 -20.26
N ILE A 10 -20.72 24.00 -20.51
CA ILE A 10 -20.18 25.35 -20.69
C ILE A 10 -19.48 25.82 -19.42
N ALA A 11 -20.09 25.65 -18.25
CA ALA A 11 -19.49 26.08 -16.98
C ALA A 11 -18.17 25.35 -16.64
N VAL A 12 -18.06 24.07 -16.98
CA VAL A 12 -16.78 23.32 -16.87
C VAL A 12 -15.71 23.93 -17.78
N LEU A 13 -16.07 24.22 -19.04
CA LEU A 13 -15.13 24.78 -20.01
C LEU A 13 -14.67 26.18 -19.60
N ASP A 14 -15.58 27.02 -19.12
CA ASP A 14 -15.27 28.37 -18.63
C ASP A 14 -14.34 28.30 -17.41
N ARG A 15 -14.62 27.40 -16.46
CA ARG A 15 -13.79 27.24 -15.27
C ARG A 15 -12.41 26.68 -15.58
N ALA A 16 -12.31 25.69 -16.47
CA ALA A 16 -11.02 25.20 -16.93
C ALA A 16 -10.23 26.30 -17.64
N GLY A 17 -10.90 27.13 -18.45
CA GLY A 17 -10.31 28.32 -19.06
C GLY A 17 -9.81 29.34 -18.04
N GLU A 18 -10.56 29.59 -16.98
CA GLU A 18 -10.18 30.50 -15.87
C GLU A 18 -8.94 30.01 -15.12
N ILE A 19 -8.88 28.72 -14.79
CA ILE A 19 -7.73 28.10 -14.12
C ILE A 19 -6.46 28.30 -14.97
N LEU A 20 -6.55 27.99 -16.27
CA LEU A 20 -5.43 28.19 -17.19
C LEU A 20 -5.02 29.67 -17.27
N ARG A 21 -5.98 30.60 -17.31
CA ARG A 21 -5.71 32.04 -17.37
C ARG A 21 -5.08 32.57 -16.07
N THR A 22 -5.53 32.08 -14.93
CA THR A 22 -5.01 32.48 -13.61
C THR A 22 -3.54 32.08 -13.47
N GLU A 23 -3.19 30.87 -13.88
CA GLU A 23 -1.83 30.35 -13.70
C GLU A 23 -0.87 30.74 -14.84
N LEU A 24 -1.36 30.86 -16.08
CA LEU A 24 -0.52 31.10 -17.27
C LEU A 24 -0.80 32.44 -17.97
N GLY A 25 -1.70 33.27 -17.45
CA GLY A 25 -2.07 34.58 -18.00
C GLY A 25 -3.01 34.50 -19.22
N ASP A 26 -3.36 35.67 -19.76
CA ASP A 26 -4.40 35.81 -20.81
C ASP A 26 -4.10 35.05 -22.11
N GLU A 27 -2.82 34.81 -22.42
CA GLU A 27 -2.39 34.08 -23.61
C GLU A 27 -2.43 32.55 -23.44
N ALA A 28 -2.81 32.04 -22.26
CA ALA A 28 -2.75 30.62 -21.89
C ALA A 28 -3.35 29.71 -22.98
N GLN A 29 -4.53 30.05 -23.48
CA GLN A 29 -5.23 29.24 -24.48
C GLN A 29 -4.50 29.17 -25.83
N ALA A 30 -3.81 30.25 -26.21
CA ALA A 30 -3.06 30.30 -27.46
C ALA A 30 -1.76 29.49 -27.39
N VAL A 31 -1.15 29.41 -26.20
CA VAL A 31 0.12 28.69 -26.00
C VAL A 31 -0.07 27.24 -25.55
N TRP A 32 -1.26 26.89 -25.02
CA TRP A 32 -1.55 25.59 -24.43
C TRP A 32 -1.26 24.39 -25.34
N PRO A 33 -1.56 24.39 -26.66
CA PRO A 33 -1.26 23.23 -27.50
C PRO A 33 0.24 22.87 -27.52
N VAL A 34 1.12 23.87 -27.49
CA VAL A 34 2.57 23.67 -27.41
C VAL A 34 2.98 23.21 -26.01
N LEU A 35 2.46 23.84 -24.96
CA LEU A 35 2.79 23.48 -23.58
C LEU A 35 2.31 22.07 -23.23
N SER A 36 1.07 21.72 -23.57
CA SER A 36 0.49 20.39 -23.35
C SER A 36 1.32 19.30 -24.02
N ALA A 37 1.74 19.50 -25.27
CA ALA A 37 2.58 18.53 -25.97
C ALA A 37 3.96 18.34 -25.31
N LEU A 38 4.57 19.44 -24.85
CA LEU A 38 5.85 19.38 -24.12
C LEU A 38 5.69 18.67 -22.78
N LEU A 39 4.68 19.03 -22.00
CA LEU A 39 4.42 18.48 -20.67
C LEU A 39 4.10 16.98 -20.75
N GLN A 40 3.27 16.55 -21.70
CA GLN A 40 3.00 15.13 -21.94
C GLN A 40 4.28 14.36 -22.28
N SER A 41 5.12 14.92 -23.14
CA SER A 41 6.40 14.29 -23.49
C SER A 41 7.35 14.22 -22.30
N HIS A 42 7.42 15.28 -21.50
CA HIS A 42 8.25 15.34 -20.29
C HIS A 42 7.81 14.32 -19.24
N LEU A 43 6.50 14.21 -18.96
CA LEU A 43 5.94 13.26 -18.00
C LEU A 43 6.07 11.79 -18.44
N GLN A 44 6.36 11.55 -19.72
CA GLN A 44 6.61 10.22 -20.30
C GLN A 44 8.11 9.95 -20.53
N ASP A 45 9.00 10.80 -20.02
CA ASP A 45 10.45 10.75 -20.22
C ASP A 45 10.87 10.69 -21.71
N GLN A 46 10.10 11.35 -22.58
CA GLN A 46 10.37 11.43 -24.02
C GLN A 46 11.11 12.74 -24.37
N PRO A 47 12.37 12.69 -24.84
CA PRO A 47 13.09 13.89 -25.24
C PRO A 47 12.52 14.45 -26.55
N VAL A 48 12.21 15.76 -26.56
CA VAL A 48 11.63 16.44 -27.73
C VAL A 48 12.49 17.58 -28.25
N SER A 49 12.64 17.65 -29.58
CA SER A 49 13.26 18.78 -30.27
C SER A 49 12.20 19.84 -30.67
N ILE A 50 12.63 21.04 -31.09
CA ILE A 50 11.71 22.09 -31.59
C ILE A 50 10.77 21.56 -32.68
N THR A 51 11.31 20.80 -33.64
CA THR A 51 10.52 20.30 -34.78
C THR A 51 9.49 19.26 -34.32
N VAL A 52 9.89 18.34 -33.45
CA VAL A 52 8.99 17.32 -32.89
C VAL A 52 7.89 17.99 -32.05
N LEU A 53 8.26 18.95 -31.19
CA LEU A 53 7.29 19.66 -30.37
C LEU A 53 6.30 20.47 -31.21
N ALA A 54 6.76 21.13 -32.27
CA ALA A 54 5.89 21.84 -33.20
C ALA A 54 4.87 20.90 -33.86
N ASP A 55 5.31 19.71 -34.29
CA ASP A 55 4.45 18.72 -34.93
C ASP A 55 3.43 18.12 -33.94
N LEU A 56 3.84 17.84 -32.70
CA LEU A 56 2.95 17.33 -31.64
C LEU A 56 1.91 18.36 -31.19
N SER A 57 2.19 19.67 -31.31
CA SER A 57 1.26 20.73 -30.89
C SER A 57 -0.05 20.79 -31.71
N GLY A 58 -0.08 20.16 -32.89
CA GLY A 58 -1.22 20.23 -33.82
C GLY A 58 -1.42 21.60 -34.50
N LEU A 59 -0.55 22.59 -34.23
CA LEU A 59 -0.57 23.91 -34.85
C LEU A 59 0.25 23.95 -36.14
N PRO A 60 -0.01 24.90 -37.06
CA PRO A 60 0.89 25.16 -38.19
C PRO A 60 2.32 25.41 -37.69
N ARG A 61 3.32 24.77 -38.31
CA ARG A 61 4.73 24.79 -37.85
C ARG A 61 5.29 26.19 -37.61
N THR A 62 4.92 27.17 -38.43
CA THR A 62 5.33 28.56 -38.28
C THR A 62 4.76 29.18 -36.99
N SER A 63 3.47 28.97 -36.72
CA SER A 63 2.79 29.40 -35.49
C SER A 63 3.36 28.71 -34.25
N ALA A 64 3.54 27.39 -34.30
CA ALA A 64 4.11 26.62 -33.20
C ALA A 64 5.53 27.08 -32.86
N ARG A 65 6.39 27.28 -33.87
CA ARG A 65 7.76 27.79 -33.66
C ARG A 65 7.78 29.20 -33.05
N ARG A 66 6.87 30.08 -33.47
CA ARG A 66 6.72 31.41 -32.88
C ARG A 66 6.35 31.33 -31.40
N ILE A 67 5.40 30.45 -31.05
CA ILE A 67 5.00 30.21 -29.65
C ILE A 67 6.17 29.64 -28.85
N ILE A 68 6.87 28.61 -29.36
CA ILE A 68 8.06 28.02 -28.69
C ILE A 68 9.11 29.11 -28.43
N SER A 69 9.38 29.98 -29.39
CA SER A 69 10.33 31.08 -29.22
C SER A 69 9.87 32.08 -28.16
N ALA A 70 8.59 32.42 -28.12
CA ALA A 70 8.02 33.33 -27.12
C ALA A 70 8.07 32.72 -25.72
N LEU A 71 7.73 31.44 -25.58
CA LEU A 71 7.79 30.71 -24.31
C LEU A 71 9.21 30.56 -23.79
N LYS A 72 10.19 30.35 -24.69
CA LYS A 72 11.62 30.40 -24.35
C LYS A 72 12.00 31.78 -23.81
N ALA A 73 11.59 32.86 -24.48
CA ALA A 73 11.89 34.22 -24.05
C ALA A 73 11.26 34.55 -22.68
N LYS A 74 10.09 33.97 -22.36
CA LYS A 74 9.45 34.06 -21.04
C LYS A 74 10.13 33.21 -19.96
N GLY A 75 11.11 32.36 -20.30
CA GLY A 75 11.79 31.46 -19.35
C GLY A 75 10.96 30.23 -18.95
N TRP A 76 9.92 29.90 -19.70
CA TRP A 76 9.06 28.74 -19.40
C TRP A 76 9.65 27.44 -19.93
N LEU A 77 10.58 27.55 -20.89
CA LEU A 77 11.24 26.43 -21.56
C LEU A 77 12.75 26.53 -21.37
N GLU A 78 13.38 25.40 -21.09
CA GLU A 78 14.83 25.26 -21.09
C GLU A 78 15.30 24.47 -22.31
N PHE A 79 16.46 24.86 -22.85
CA PHE A 79 17.07 24.21 -24.00
C PHE A 79 18.36 23.53 -23.54
N ARG A 80 18.36 22.20 -23.53
CA ARG A 80 19.50 21.38 -23.11
C ARG A 80 20.22 20.82 -24.33
N ALA A 81 21.54 20.95 -24.38
CA ALA A 81 22.33 20.32 -25.43
C ALA A 81 22.31 18.80 -25.23
N THR A 82 22.06 18.03 -26.29
CA THR A 82 22.24 16.57 -26.22
C THR A 82 23.71 16.22 -26.33
N SER A 83 24.25 15.57 -25.31
CA SER A 83 25.59 14.99 -25.33
C SER A 83 25.65 13.88 -26.38
N GLY A 84 26.52 14.02 -27.39
CA GLY A 84 26.98 12.89 -28.22
C GLY A 84 26.55 12.82 -29.69
N LEU A 85 25.55 13.59 -30.17
CA LEU A 85 25.13 13.56 -31.59
C LEU A 85 24.57 14.92 -32.05
N GLY A 86 25.43 15.79 -32.58
CA GLY A 86 25.06 17.00 -33.32
C GLY A 86 24.36 18.11 -32.51
N SER A 87 24.31 19.31 -33.08
CA SER A 87 23.85 20.58 -32.47
C SER A 87 22.34 20.65 -32.12
N ARG A 88 21.66 19.52 -31.91
CA ARG A 88 20.22 19.50 -31.60
C ARG A 88 20.03 19.75 -30.11
N ALA A 89 19.26 20.79 -29.77
CA ALA A 89 18.85 21.05 -28.40
C ALA A 89 17.51 20.36 -28.11
N THR A 90 17.43 19.69 -26.97
CA THR A 90 16.19 19.14 -26.40
C THR A 90 15.50 20.22 -25.58
N ILE A 91 14.18 20.31 -25.70
CA ILE A 91 13.35 21.24 -24.94
C ILE A 91 12.81 20.51 -23.72
N VAL A 92 12.92 21.14 -22.55
CA VAL A 92 12.28 20.67 -21.32
C VAL A 92 11.52 21.82 -20.65
N PRO A 93 10.46 21.55 -19.87
CA PRO A 93 9.80 22.58 -19.08
C PRO A 93 10.74 23.12 -18.01
N SER A 94 10.66 24.42 -17.70
CA SER A 94 11.38 24.99 -16.57
C SER A 94 10.71 24.63 -15.24
N ALA A 95 11.45 24.75 -14.13
CA ALA A 95 10.90 24.51 -12.79
C ALA A 95 9.67 25.39 -12.48
N TRP A 96 9.67 26.64 -12.95
CA TRP A 96 8.54 27.55 -12.82
C TRP A 96 7.29 27.01 -13.54
N LEU A 97 7.44 26.49 -14.76
CA LEU A 97 6.32 25.96 -15.52
C LEU A 97 5.76 24.70 -14.86
N LEU A 98 6.62 23.82 -14.34
CA LEU A 98 6.19 22.62 -13.60
C LEU A 98 5.36 23.00 -12.36
N ASP A 99 5.82 23.97 -11.58
CA ASP A 99 5.10 24.47 -10.39
C ASP A 99 3.72 25.07 -10.75
N ARG A 100 3.60 25.75 -11.90
CA ARG A 100 2.28 26.21 -12.41
C ARG A 100 1.39 25.05 -12.83
N VAL A 101 1.94 24.02 -13.45
CA VAL A 101 1.19 22.83 -13.87
C VAL A 101 0.68 22.04 -12.67
N ASP A 102 1.47 21.95 -11.60
CA ASP A 102 1.06 21.34 -10.33
C ASP A 102 -0.17 22.09 -9.75
N ARG A 103 -0.15 23.44 -9.73
CA ARG A 103 -1.30 24.26 -9.32
C ARG A 103 -2.54 24.11 -10.21
N ILE A 104 -2.35 24.11 -11.54
CA ILE A 104 -3.45 23.86 -12.50
C ILE A 104 -4.07 22.49 -12.23
N THR A 105 -3.24 21.47 -12.00
CA THR A 105 -3.69 20.11 -11.73
C THR A 105 -4.51 20.06 -10.44
N GLU A 106 -4.03 20.68 -9.37
CA GLU A 106 -4.75 20.79 -8.11
C GLU A 106 -6.13 21.45 -8.27
N GLN A 107 -6.19 22.64 -8.88
CA GLN A 107 -7.43 23.37 -9.09
C GLN A 107 -8.41 22.62 -10.01
N THR A 108 -7.90 21.93 -11.04
CA THR A 108 -8.72 21.13 -11.96
C THR A 108 -9.28 19.89 -11.26
N VAL A 109 -8.49 19.23 -10.41
CA VAL A 109 -8.95 18.09 -9.61
C VAL A 109 -10.02 18.54 -8.61
N GLN A 110 -9.82 19.67 -7.92
CA GLN A 110 -10.83 20.25 -7.02
C GLN A 110 -12.15 20.54 -7.75
N MET A 111 -12.09 21.09 -8.96
CA MET A 111 -13.26 21.33 -9.80
C MET A 111 -13.99 20.03 -10.15
N ILE A 112 -13.28 18.98 -10.56
CA ILE A 112 -13.87 17.68 -10.92
C ILE A 112 -14.50 17.00 -9.69
N VAL A 113 -13.80 17.00 -8.56
CA VAL A 113 -14.29 16.41 -7.31
C VAL A 113 -15.53 17.15 -6.81
N GLY A 114 -15.52 18.49 -6.82
CA GLY A 114 -16.68 19.30 -6.44
C GLY A 114 -17.93 19.02 -7.28
N ALA A 115 -17.75 18.66 -8.56
CA ALA A 115 -18.86 18.34 -9.47
C ALA A 115 -19.51 16.95 -9.22
N THR A 116 -18.84 16.05 -8.49
CA THR A 116 -19.25 14.64 -8.29
C THR A 116 -19.89 14.35 -6.94
N ALA A 117 -20.01 15.33 -6.05
CA ALA A 117 -20.71 15.17 -4.77
C ALA A 117 -22.23 15.32 -4.94
N ASP A 118 -22.99 14.33 -4.48
CA ASP A 118 -24.45 14.37 -4.43
C ASP A 118 -24.90 15.30 -3.31
N GLY A 119 -25.60 16.39 -3.65
CA GLY A 119 -26.15 17.26 -2.62
C GLY A 119 -26.71 18.63 -3.00
N THR A 120 -26.39 19.26 -4.13
CA THR A 120 -27.00 20.57 -4.49
C THR A 120 -27.04 20.82 -5.99
N LEU A 121 -28.19 21.35 -6.48
CA LEU A 121 -28.53 21.68 -7.87
C LEU A 121 -27.74 22.85 -8.48
N ASP A 122 -26.73 23.38 -7.79
CA ASP A 122 -25.98 24.57 -8.21
C ASP A 122 -24.47 24.28 -8.20
N ARG A 123 -24.05 23.45 -9.16
CA ARG A 123 -22.73 22.79 -9.21
C ARG A 123 -21.58 23.65 -9.76
N PHE A 124 -21.82 24.92 -10.07
CA PHE A 124 -20.83 25.81 -10.70
C PHE A 124 -20.77 27.23 -10.09
N ASP A 125 -21.37 27.43 -8.93
CA ASP A 125 -21.26 28.71 -8.20
C ASP A 125 -19.84 28.87 -7.61
N ALA A 126 -19.08 29.81 -8.19
CA ALA A 126 -17.69 30.11 -7.85
C ALA A 126 -17.49 30.50 -6.37
N VAL A 127 -18.55 30.95 -5.68
CA VAL A 127 -18.49 31.33 -4.26
C VAL A 127 -18.56 30.11 -3.33
N LYS A 128 -19.15 28.99 -3.78
CA LYS A 128 -19.20 27.75 -2.98
C LYS A 128 -17.93 26.91 -3.11
N LEU A 129 -17.26 26.95 -4.26
CA LEU A 129 -15.99 26.25 -4.50
C LEU A 129 -14.83 26.79 -3.65
N SER A 130 -14.82 28.09 -3.34
CA SER A 130 -13.80 28.72 -2.46
C SER A 130 -14.15 28.66 -0.98
N ARG A 131 -15.42 28.39 -0.64
CA ARG A 131 -15.94 28.34 0.74
C ARG A 131 -16.06 26.93 1.33
N ALA A 132 -15.71 25.89 0.57
CA ALA A 132 -15.54 24.56 1.15
C ALA A 132 -14.30 24.60 2.06
N GLY A 133 -14.50 24.97 3.32
CA GLY A 133 -13.52 24.96 4.41
C GLY A 133 -13.11 23.54 4.82
N ASP A 134 -12.86 22.70 3.83
CA ASP A 134 -12.48 21.30 3.94
C ASP A 134 -11.20 21.16 3.11
N ALA A 135 -10.14 21.85 3.56
CA ALA A 135 -8.83 21.74 2.95
C ALA A 135 -8.36 20.30 3.18
N GLY A 136 -8.66 19.41 2.24
CA GLY A 136 -8.16 18.04 2.25
C GLY A 136 -6.64 18.00 2.36
N VAL A 137 -6.09 16.81 2.55
CA VAL A 137 -4.65 16.65 2.73
C VAL A 137 -3.90 17.28 1.55
N ALA A 138 -2.89 18.11 1.85
CA ALA A 138 -2.11 18.80 0.84
C ALA A 138 -1.35 17.83 -0.08
N TRP A 139 -0.84 18.34 -1.19
CA TRP A 139 0.07 17.58 -2.04
C TRP A 139 1.49 17.61 -1.48
N PRO A 140 2.30 16.58 -1.72
CA PRO A 140 3.68 16.56 -1.23
C PRO A 140 4.49 17.66 -1.92
N HIS A 141 5.26 18.38 -1.10
CA HIS A 141 6.14 19.45 -1.57
C HIS A 141 7.60 18.98 -1.56
N PRO A 142 8.46 19.51 -2.47
CA PRO A 142 9.89 19.28 -2.38
C PRO A 142 10.46 19.66 -1.01
N ALA A 143 11.53 18.97 -0.61
CA ALA A 143 12.21 19.24 0.66
C ALA A 143 12.61 20.72 0.77
N SER A 144 12.19 21.36 1.87
CA SER A 144 12.43 22.79 2.12
C SER A 144 13.92 23.13 2.28
N ALA A 145 14.72 22.17 2.74
CA ALA A 145 16.18 22.29 2.88
C ALA A 145 16.94 22.18 1.54
N GLY A 146 16.24 21.91 0.43
CA GLY A 146 16.86 21.63 -0.87
C GLY A 146 17.28 20.16 -1.03
N PHE A 147 17.94 19.85 -2.15
CA PHE A 147 18.38 18.50 -2.49
C PHE A 147 19.87 18.31 -2.18
N ASN A 148 20.21 17.29 -1.40
CA ASN A 148 21.57 16.89 -1.06
C ASN A 148 21.93 15.61 -1.81
N ASP A 149 22.80 15.72 -2.82
CA ASP A 149 23.24 14.60 -3.66
C ASP A 149 24.37 13.76 -3.07
N ILE A 150 24.99 14.22 -1.97
CA ILE A 150 26.02 13.49 -1.22
C ILE A 150 25.40 12.37 -0.38
N VAL A 151 24.18 12.57 0.11
CA VAL A 151 23.49 11.60 0.96
C VAL A 151 22.74 10.59 0.09
N GLU A 152 23.07 9.30 0.23
CA GLU A 152 22.33 8.20 -0.40
C GLU A 152 21.76 7.26 0.66
N LEU A 153 20.45 7.37 0.89
CA LEU A 153 19.76 6.49 1.81
C LEU A 153 19.44 5.16 1.13
N THR A 154 19.82 4.05 1.77
CA THR A 154 19.42 2.71 1.36
C THR A 154 18.18 2.26 2.13
N LEU A 155 17.07 2.01 1.43
CA LEU A 155 15.88 1.36 1.98
C LEU A 155 15.90 -0.13 1.61
N VAL A 156 15.93 -1.00 2.61
CA VAL A 156 15.78 -2.46 2.46
C VAL A 156 14.36 -2.86 2.83
N ALA A 157 13.66 -3.53 1.91
CA ALA A 157 12.25 -3.88 2.09
C ALA A 157 11.90 -5.24 1.46
N TYR A 158 10.78 -5.82 1.88
CA TYR A 158 10.17 -6.94 1.17
C TYR A 158 9.36 -6.45 -0.04
N GLU A 159 9.03 -7.35 -0.96
CA GLU A 159 8.16 -7.06 -2.09
C GLU A 159 6.73 -6.73 -1.62
N ASP A 160 6.38 -5.44 -1.68
CA ASP A 160 5.06 -4.91 -1.36
C ASP A 160 4.70 -3.79 -2.35
N PRO A 161 3.41 -3.57 -2.69
CA PRO A 161 3.04 -2.51 -3.63
C PRO A 161 3.50 -1.12 -3.22
N VAL A 162 3.60 -0.77 -1.93
CA VAL A 162 4.12 0.56 -1.53
C VAL A 162 5.60 0.73 -1.85
N PHE A 163 6.41 -0.31 -1.64
CA PHE A 163 7.85 -0.25 -1.98
C PHE A 163 8.07 -0.27 -3.49
N ASP A 164 7.20 -0.95 -4.24
CA ASP A 164 7.18 -0.85 -5.70
C ASP A 164 6.82 0.56 -6.18
N ILE A 165 5.89 1.25 -5.51
CA ILE A 165 5.57 2.66 -5.80
C ILE A 165 6.80 3.53 -5.54
N LEU A 166 7.44 3.39 -4.36
CA LEU A 166 8.67 4.11 -4.03
C LEU A 166 9.76 3.90 -5.10
N LYS A 167 9.94 2.66 -5.57
CA LYS A 167 10.93 2.33 -6.59
C LYS A 167 10.60 2.92 -7.96
N ARG A 168 9.34 2.84 -8.41
CA ARG A 168 8.88 3.38 -9.70
C ARG A 168 8.83 4.91 -9.72
N LYS A 169 8.52 5.53 -8.58
CA LYS A 169 8.39 6.97 -8.40
C LYS A 169 9.61 7.60 -7.75
N ARG A 170 10.74 6.89 -7.72
CA ARG A 170 11.97 7.32 -7.05
C ARG A 170 12.34 8.79 -7.32
N PRO A 171 12.32 9.32 -8.57
CA PRO A 171 12.67 10.72 -8.80
C PRO A 171 11.78 11.72 -8.05
N ASP A 172 10.48 11.47 -7.97
CA ASP A 172 9.53 12.31 -7.21
C ASP A 172 9.81 12.19 -5.71
N ILE A 173 10.02 10.96 -5.23
CA ILE A 173 10.28 10.70 -3.81
C ILE A 173 11.61 11.33 -3.37
N GLU A 174 12.67 11.22 -4.17
CA GLU A 174 13.96 11.90 -3.96
C GLU A 174 13.79 13.42 -3.83
N ARG A 175 12.92 14.03 -4.65
CA ARG A 175 12.58 15.45 -4.55
C ARG A 175 11.87 15.78 -3.23
N PHE A 176 11.01 14.90 -2.73
CA PHE A 176 10.29 15.11 -1.47
C PHE A 176 11.18 14.90 -0.23
N VAL A 177 11.99 13.83 -0.20
CA VAL A 177 12.89 13.55 0.93
C VAL A 177 14.14 14.44 0.94
N GLY A 178 14.52 14.98 -0.22
CA GLY A 178 15.64 15.92 -0.35
C GLY A 178 17.02 15.26 -0.46
N HIS A 179 17.11 13.97 -0.74
CA HIS A 179 18.36 13.24 -0.94
C HIS A 179 18.15 11.99 -1.82
N ARG A 180 19.25 11.30 -2.18
CA ARG A 180 19.19 10.10 -3.03
C ARG A 180 18.58 8.91 -2.31
N LEU A 181 17.94 8.03 -3.08
CA LEU A 181 17.32 6.80 -2.58
C LEU A 181 17.77 5.57 -3.37
N ARG A 182 18.33 4.61 -2.64
CA ARG A 182 18.60 3.26 -3.12
C ARG A 182 17.61 2.28 -2.50
N ILE A 183 16.67 1.77 -3.29
CA ILE A 183 15.61 0.87 -2.78
C ILE A 183 15.92 -0.57 -3.20
N LEU A 184 16.15 -1.43 -2.21
CA LEU A 184 16.40 -2.87 -2.35
C LEU A 184 15.17 -3.64 -1.89
N THR A 185 14.49 -4.30 -2.83
CA THR A 185 13.33 -5.15 -2.55
C THR A 185 13.68 -6.62 -2.71
N PHE A 186 13.20 -7.47 -1.80
CA PHE A 186 13.39 -8.92 -1.85
C PHE A 186 12.05 -9.67 -1.73
N PRO A 187 11.90 -10.85 -2.36
CA PRO A 187 10.74 -11.70 -2.14
C PRO A 187 10.49 -11.94 -0.65
N GLN A 188 9.24 -11.86 -0.21
CA GLN A 188 8.89 -11.90 1.21
C GLN A 188 9.38 -13.18 1.92
N VAL A 189 9.41 -14.31 1.20
CA VAL A 189 9.91 -15.60 1.69
C VAL A 189 11.41 -15.58 2.01
N ASP A 190 12.19 -14.79 1.27
CA ASP A 190 13.65 -14.67 1.45
C ASP A 190 14.02 -13.48 2.35
N TYR A 191 13.06 -12.58 2.59
CA TYR A 191 13.33 -11.26 3.16
C TYR A 191 13.95 -11.33 4.55
N ARG A 192 13.49 -12.22 5.43
CA ARG A 192 14.04 -12.31 6.80
C ARG A 192 15.53 -12.60 6.78
N ALA A 193 15.97 -13.58 5.99
CA ALA A 193 17.38 -13.94 5.89
C ALA A 193 18.23 -12.82 5.27
N ARG A 194 17.68 -12.09 4.29
CA ARG A 194 18.35 -10.92 3.70
C ARG A 194 18.47 -9.77 4.69
N LEU A 195 17.42 -9.52 5.49
CA LEU A 195 17.43 -8.50 6.52
C LEU A 195 18.48 -8.82 7.59
N ASP A 196 18.59 -10.07 8.05
CA ASP A 196 19.61 -10.49 9.02
C ASP A 196 21.04 -10.23 8.49
N GLN A 197 21.29 -10.55 7.22
CA GLN A 197 22.58 -10.28 6.55
C GLN A 197 22.88 -8.77 6.50
N VAL A 198 21.89 -7.97 6.11
CA VAL A 198 22.03 -6.51 6.04
C VAL A 198 22.27 -5.92 7.42
N LEU A 199 21.59 -6.41 8.46
CA LEU A 199 21.73 -5.91 9.82
C LEU A 199 23.11 -6.23 10.41
N THR A 200 23.66 -7.40 10.10
CA THR A 200 24.97 -7.86 10.58
C THR A 200 26.16 -7.28 9.80
N ASP A 201 25.98 -6.92 8.53
CA ASP A 201 27.02 -6.28 7.73
C ASP A 201 27.09 -4.76 7.99
N GLU A 202 28.10 -4.35 8.76
CA GLU A 202 28.37 -2.95 9.11
C GLU A 202 29.28 -2.22 8.10
N SER A 203 29.85 -2.94 7.14
CA SER A 203 30.99 -2.45 6.35
C SER A 203 30.69 -1.27 5.42
N ALA A 204 29.41 -0.97 5.16
CA ALA A 204 28.95 0.07 4.24
C ALA A 204 28.24 1.26 4.93
N ARG A 205 28.37 1.42 6.25
CA ARG A 205 27.65 2.45 7.03
C ARG A 205 28.57 3.64 7.34
N ASP A 206 28.25 4.81 6.79
CA ASP A 206 28.91 6.08 7.10
C ASP A 206 27.88 7.19 7.35
N GLU A 207 28.33 8.40 7.68
CA GLU A 207 27.49 9.56 8.01
C GLU A 207 26.54 10.00 6.86
N THR A 208 26.85 9.61 5.62
CA THR A 208 26.15 10.00 4.38
C THR A 208 25.40 8.84 3.73
N SER A 209 25.53 7.62 4.25
CA SER A 209 24.96 6.40 3.71
C SER A 209 23.99 5.74 4.71
N PRO A 210 22.87 6.41 5.06
CA PRO A 210 21.95 5.89 6.07
C PRO A 210 21.20 4.64 5.58
N LEU A 211 21.00 3.70 6.49
CA LEU A 211 20.18 2.52 6.28
C LEU A 211 18.79 2.71 6.88
N LEU A 212 17.76 2.40 6.11
CA LEU A 212 16.37 2.31 6.54
C LEU A 212 15.85 0.91 6.21
N ILE A 213 15.06 0.32 7.10
CA ILE A 213 14.48 -1.00 6.86
C ILE A 213 12.96 -0.96 6.98
N ALA A 214 12.28 -1.76 6.16
CA ALA A 214 10.86 -2.00 6.30
C ALA A 214 10.61 -3.35 6.99
N ILE A 215 9.83 -3.39 8.07
CA ILE A 215 9.55 -4.63 8.80
C ILE A 215 8.04 -4.85 8.97
N PRO A 216 7.55 -6.09 8.87
CA PRO A 216 6.20 -6.44 9.28
C PRO A 216 5.97 -6.15 10.77
N PHE A 217 4.74 -5.79 11.14
CA PHE A 217 4.40 -5.45 12.54
C PHE A 217 4.87 -6.51 13.56
N PRO A 218 4.67 -7.83 13.33
CA PRO A 218 5.07 -8.85 14.32
C PRO A 218 6.58 -8.95 14.55
N TRP A 219 7.42 -8.38 13.68
CA TRP A 219 8.88 -8.47 13.79
C TRP A 219 9.48 -7.40 14.71
N LEU A 220 8.72 -6.36 15.06
CA LEU A 220 9.23 -5.23 15.85
C LEU A 220 9.85 -5.71 17.17
N ALA A 221 9.10 -6.48 17.97
CA ALA A 221 9.54 -6.88 19.31
C ALA A 221 10.76 -7.80 19.33
N GLU A 222 10.90 -8.68 18.33
CA GLU A 222 12.09 -9.53 18.19
C GLU A 222 13.31 -8.65 17.87
N LEU A 223 13.22 -7.81 16.83
CA LEU A 223 14.34 -6.97 16.39
C LEU A 223 14.74 -5.88 17.40
N SER A 224 13.77 -5.28 18.10
CA SER A 224 14.03 -4.32 19.17
C SER A 224 14.74 -4.97 20.36
N ARG A 225 14.28 -6.15 20.79
CA ARG A 225 14.90 -6.88 21.91
C ARG A 225 16.32 -7.34 21.59
N ASP A 226 16.56 -7.75 20.35
CA ASP A 226 17.88 -8.16 19.88
C ASP A 226 18.84 -6.96 19.68
N GLY A 227 18.39 -5.73 19.93
CA GLY A 227 19.21 -4.52 19.86
C GLY A 227 19.48 -4.05 18.42
N HIS A 228 18.73 -4.54 17.43
CA HIS A 228 18.93 -4.18 16.03
C HIS A 228 18.31 -2.84 15.64
N LEU A 229 17.33 -2.34 16.40
CA LEU A 229 16.58 -1.13 16.08
C LEU A 229 16.92 0.03 17.01
N LEU A 230 17.03 1.23 16.45
CA LEU A 230 17.25 2.48 17.17
C LEU A 230 15.96 2.92 17.87
N GLU A 231 16.10 3.42 19.11
CA GLU A 231 15.03 4.13 19.83
C GLU A 231 14.82 5.52 19.21
N LEU A 232 13.57 5.83 18.86
CA LEU A 232 13.23 6.99 18.03
C LEU A 232 12.74 8.20 18.83
N GLU A 233 12.53 8.08 20.14
CA GLU A 233 11.92 9.13 20.96
C GLU A 233 12.72 10.43 20.96
N ASN A 234 14.05 10.36 20.97
CA ASN A 234 14.90 11.55 20.90
C ASN A 234 14.73 12.26 19.56
N LEU A 235 14.77 11.51 18.45
CA LEU A 235 14.57 12.04 17.10
C LEU A 235 13.16 12.62 16.92
N GLN A 236 12.14 11.94 17.48
CA GLN A 236 10.76 12.40 17.49
C GLN A 236 10.59 13.71 18.24
N ALA A 237 11.18 13.84 19.43
CA ALA A 237 11.10 15.03 20.25
C ALA A 237 11.77 16.24 19.58
N GLU A 238 12.83 16.02 18.80
CA GLU A 238 13.54 17.07 18.06
C GLU A 238 12.75 17.63 16.86
N SER A 239 11.81 16.87 16.29
CA SER A 239 11.21 17.18 14.98
C SER A 239 9.73 17.55 14.99
N ASN A 240 9.12 17.72 16.17
CA ASN A 240 7.67 17.95 16.36
C ASN A 240 6.78 16.86 15.71
N PHE A 241 7.33 15.68 15.39
CA PHE A 241 6.58 14.59 14.79
C PHE A 241 5.56 14.02 15.79
N SER A 242 4.29 13.97 15.38
CA SER A 242 3.19 13.50 16.23
C SER A 242 2.53 12.24 15.68
N GLY A 243 2.29 11.29 16.58
CA GLY A 243 1.48 10.10 16.33
C GLY A 243 -0.04 10.35 16.34
N ALA A 244 -0.51 11.56 16.62
CA ALA A 244 -1.92 11.85 16.88
C ALA A 244 -2.86 11.62 15.68
N ASP A 245 -2.34 11.76 14.46
CA ASP A 245 -3.10 11.52 13.23
C ASP A 245 -3.09 10.04 12.81
N PHE A 246 -2.36 9.17 13.52
CA PHE A 246 -2.38 7.74 13.27
C PHE A 246 -3.54 7.07 14.02
N TYR A 247 -4.14 6.03 13.43
CA TYR A 247 -5.08 5.20 14.19
C TYR A 247 -4.39 4.56 15.39
N GLU A 248 -5.04 4.58 16.55
CA GLU A 248 -4.48 4.07 17.81
C GLU A 248 -3.93 2.64 17.69
N ALA A 249 -4.71 1.72 17.10
CA ALA A 249 -4.30 0.32 16.91
C ALA A 249 -3.08 0.16 15.98
N ILE A 250 -2.90 1.09 15.03
CA ILE A 250 -1.78 1.08 14.09
C ILE A 250 -0.55 1.74 14.73
N TRP A 251 -0.74 2.87 15.43
CA TRP A 251 0.31 3.54 16.16
C TRP A 251 0.88 2.66 17.27
N ALA A 252 0.04 1.90 17.98
CA ALA A 252 0.50 0.97 19.02
C ALA A 252 1.50 -0.07 18.48
N ALA A 253 1.42 -0.44 17.20
CA ALA A 253 2.34 -1.39 16.58
C ALA A 253 3.77 -0.85 16.40
N SER A 254 3.99 0.45 16.63
CA SER A 254 5.31 1.10 16.62
C SER A 254 6.10 0.97 17.92
N TRP A 255 5.44 0.51 18.99
CA TRP A 255 5.97 0.53 20.34
C TRP A 255 6.28 -0.87 20.85
N PHE A 256 7.39 -1.00 21.56
CA PHE A 256 7.75 -2.20 22.29
C PHE A 256 8.39 -1.84 23.62
N ASP A 257 7.97 -2.47 24.72
CA ASP A 257 8.44 -2.15 26.09
C ASP A 257 8.40 -0.64 26.43
N ARG A 258 7.31 0.03 26.02
CA ARG A 258 7.08 1.48 26.18
C ARG A 258 8.07 2.38 25.43
N LYS A 259 8.79 1.82 24.44
CA LYS A 259 9.72 2.56 23.60
C LYS A 259 9.32 2.56 22.14
N LEU A 260 9.60 3.66 21.44
CA LEU A 260 9.26 3.84 20.03
C LEU A 260 10.41 3.36 19.14
N TYR A 261 10.17 2.39 18.26
CA TYR A 261 11.22 1.79 17.43
C TYR A 261 11.01 1.91 15.92
N ALA A 262 9.78 2.21 15.49
CA ALA A 262 9.46 2.28 14.06
C ALA A 262 8.22 3.14 13.82
N ILE A 263 7.99 3.62 12.60
CA ILE A 263 6.80 4.39 12.23
C ILE A 263 5.97 3.62 11.18
N PRO A 264 4.63 3.56 11.29
CA PRO A 264 3.81 2.80 10.34
C PRO A 264 3.77 3.52 8.99
N LEU A 265 4.08 2.78 7.92
CA LEU A 265 3.99 3.28 6.54
C LEU A 265 2.67 2.88 5.89
N GLN A 266 2.34 1.59 5.96
CA GLN A 266 1.13 1.05 5.34
C GLN A 266 0.53 -0.03 6.23
N PRO A 267 -0.62 0.22 6.87
CA PRO A 267 -1.38 -0.82 7.53
C PRO A 267 -2.11 -1.68 6.49
N THR A 268 -2.32 -2.94 6.82
CA THR A 268 -3.02 -3.91 5.98
C THR A 268 -3.95 -4.75 6.83
N VAL A 269 -5.13 -5.05 6.29
CA VAL A 269 -6.12 -5.89 6.97
C VAL A 269 -6.32 -7.15 6.14
N ASP A 270 -6.31 -8.32 6.79
CA ASP A 270 -6.59 -9.60 6.12
C ASP A 270 -8.12 -9.79 6.03
N PHE A 271 -8.58 -10.17 4.84
CA PHE A 271 -9.99 -10.30 4.52
C PHE A 271 -10.25 -11.60 3.79
N LEU A 272 -11.53 -12.02 3.81
CA LEU A 272 -12.05 -12.93 2.81
C LEU A 272 -12.58 -12.13 1.62
N TRP A 273 -11.82 -12.16 0.52
CA TRP A 273 -12.22 -11.63 -0.77
C TRP A 273 -13.11 -12.65 -1.49
N TYR A 274 -14.11 -12.17 -2.22
CA TYR A 274 -15.00 -13.05 -2.98
C TYR A 274 -15.45 -12.44 -4.29
N ARG A 275 -15.80 -13.28 -5.26
CA ARG A 275 -16.41 -12.88 -6.52
C ARG A 275 -17.89 -12.60 -6.31
N GLN A 276 -18.19 -11.34 -6.02
CA GLN A 276 -19.55 -10.84 -5.79
C GLN A 276 -20.46 -11.15 -6.98
N ASP A 277 -19.97 -11.00 -8.21
CA ASP A 277 -20.74 -11.33 -9.40
C ASP A 277 -21.13 -12.82 -9.47
N LEU A 278 -20.28 -13.73 -8.99
CA LEU A 278 -20.60 -15.17 -8.97
C LEU A 278 -21.62 -15.51 -7.88
N LEU A 279 -21.52 -14.87 -6.72
CA LEU A 279 -22.48 -15.04 -5.63
C LEU A 279 -23.87 -14.53 -6.04
N GLU A 280 -23.95 -13.36 -6.66
CA GLU A 280 -25.21 -12.78 -7.15
C GLU A 280 -25.90 -13.68 -8.20
N VAL A 281 -25.14 -14.27 -9.13
CA VAL A 281 -25.69 -15.20 -10.14
C VAL A 281 -26.30 -16.45 -9.50
N GLU A 282 -25.74 -16.93 -8.40
CA GLU A 282 -26.23 -18.11 -7.68
C GLU A 282 -27.21 -17.74 -6.54
N GLY A 283 -27.54 -16.46 -6.36
CA GLY A 283 -28.43 -15.98 -5.30
C GLY A 283 -27.88 -16.22 -3.89
N LEU A 284 -26.57 -16.11 -3.70
CA LEU A 284 -25.87 -16.37 -2.44
C LEU A 284 -25.44 -15.08 -1.75
N ASP A 285 -25.61 -15.04 -0.43
CA ASP A 285 -25.07 -13.97 0.41
C ASP A 285 -23.56 -14.14 0.67
N PRO A 286 -22.84 -13.05 0.99
CA PRO A 286 -21.44 -13.11 1.41
C PRO A 286 -21.27 -14.02 2.66
N PRO A 287 -20.23 -14.88 2.70
CA PRO A 287 -20.05 -15.85 3.78
C PRO A 287 -19.75 -15.19 5.13
N ARG A 288 -20.45 -15.60 6.19
CA ARG A 288 -20.23 -15.05 7.55
C ARG A 288 -19.65 -16.08 8.51
N SER A 289 -19.81 -17.37 8.20
CA SER A 289 -19.32 -18.48 9.02
C SER A 289 -18.38 -19.41 8.24
N PHE A 290 -17.63 -20.25 8.94
CA PHE A 290 -16.85 -21.33 8.32
C PHE A 290 -17.72 -22.24 7.43
N ASP A 291 -18.93 -22.58 7.89
CA ASP A 291 -19.87 -23.39 7.13
C ASP A 291 -20.32 -22.70 5.84
N ASP A 292 -20.56 -21.38 5.87
CA ASP A 292 -20.84 -20.62 4.65
C ASP A 292 -19.68 -20.69 3.67
N VAL A 293 -18.44 -20.51 4.14
CA VAL A 293 -17.27 -20.58 3.28
C VAL A 293 -17.16 -21.95 2.64
N LEU A 294 -17.32 -23.04 3.40
CA LEU A 294 -17.24 -24.40 2.86
C LEU A 294 -18.32 -24.65 1.82
N ARG A 295 -19.58 -24.29 2.14
CA ARG A 295 -20.72 -24.43 1.23
C ARG A 295 -20.54 -23.63 -0.07
N ILE A 296 -20.09 -22.38 0.03
CA ILE A 296 -19.83 -21.54 -1.14
C ILE A 296 -18.62 -22.06 -1.92
N ALA A 297 -17.55 -22.49 -1.25
CA ALA A 297 -16.37 -23.03 -1.91
C ALA A 297 -16.72 -24.30 -2.70
N GLU A 298 -17.46 -25.24 -2.11
CA GLU A 298 -17.98 -26.41 -2.81
C GLU A 298 -18.84 -26.02 -4.01
N ARG A 299 -19.82 -25.14 -3.78
CA ARG A 299 -20.74 -24.69 -4.82
C ARG A 299 -20.02 -23.97 -5.96
N MET A 300 -18.91 -23.28 -5.71
CA MET A 300 -18.19 -22.50 -6.71
C MET A 300 -16.98 -23.21 -7.33
N HIS A 301 -16.57 -24.35 -6.77
CA HIS A 301 -15.47 -25.14 -7.29
C HIS A 301 -15.84 -25.74 -8.67
N ARG A 302 -15.17 -25.26 -9.73
CA ARG A 302 -15.38 -25.64 -11.12
C ARG A 302 -14.03 -25.94 -11.78
N PRO A 303 -13.36 -27.05 -11.42
CA PRO A 303 -12.01 -27.36 -11.88
C PRO A 303 -11.96 -27.59 -13.40
N ARG A 304 -13.05 -28.10 -14.00
CA ARG A 304 -13.20 -28.21 -15.47
C ARG A 304 -13.18 -26.86 -16.19
N LEU A 305 -13.54 -25.79 -15.50
CA LEU A 305 -13.48 -24.40 -15.98
C LEU A 305 -12.25 -23.66 -15.45
N GLY A 306 -11.29 -24.37 -14.84
CA GLY A 306 -10.07 -23.79 -14.28
C GLY A 306 -10.29 -22.89 -13.06
N ARG A 307 -11.43 -23.03 -12.35
CA ARG A 307 -11.78 -22.21 -11.18
C ARG A 307 -11.87 -23.06 -9.90
N ALA A 308 -11.09 -22.70 -8.89
CA ALA A 308 -11.22 -23.20 -7.53
C ALA A 308 -12.36 -22.49 -6.77
N GLY A 309 -12.90 -23.12 -5.74
CA GLY A 309 -13.91 -22.52 -4.88
C GLY A 309 -13.30 -21.44 -3.99
N ILE A 310 -12.11 -21.72 -3.47
CA ILE A 310 -11.34 -20.82 -2.61
C ILE A 310 -9.84 -20.96 -2.89
N THR A 311 -9.05 -19.94 -2.59
CA THR A 311 -7.58 -19.99 -2.55
C THR A 311 -7.06 -19.30 -1.29
N TRP A 312 -5.90 -19.72 -0.81
CA TRP A 312 -5.26 -19.23 0.40
C TRP A 312 -3.77 -19.58 0.38
N SER A 313 -2.99 -18.96 1.26
CA SER A 313 -1.54 -19.15 1.34
C SER A 313 -1.19 -20.34 2.22
N ALA A 314 -0.57 -21.36 1.65
CA ALA A 314 -0.25 -22.60 2.36
C ALA A 314 1.17 -23.11 2.08
N ALA A 315 2.02 -22.28 1.46
CA ALA A 315 3.43 -22.61 1.26
C ALA A 315 4.17 -22.74 2.61
N PRO A 316 5.17 -23.64 2.69
CA PRO A 316 6.07 -23.78 3.84
C PRO A 316 6.66 -22.46 4.33
N GLY A 317 6.92 -22.40 5.63
CA GLY A 317 7.44 -21.26 6.36
C GLY A 317 6.34 -20.32 6.85
N LEU A 318 6.62 -19.02 6.76
CA LEU A 318 5.70 -17.98 7.23
C LEU A 318 4.29 -18.00 6.58
N PRO A 319 4.08 -18.34 5.29
CA PRO A 319 2.73 -18.29 4.68
C PRO A 319 1.68 -19.17 5.37
N ILE A 320 1.98 -20.45 5.59
CA ILE A 320 1.07 -21.38 6.27
C ILE A 320 0.92 -21.06 7.77
N ALA A 321 2.02 -20.65 8.42
CA ALA A 321 2.00 -20.27 9.83
C ALA A 321 1.15 -19.01 10.07
N GLU A 322 1.28 -18.01 9.19
CA GLU A 322 0.50 -16.77 9.23
C GLU A 322 -0.98 -17.06 8.97
N THR A 323 -1.32 -17.85 7.94
CA THR A 323 -2.72 -18.19 7.65
C THR A 323 -3.41 -18.86 8.84
N PHE A 324 -2.75 -19.84 9.47
CA PHE A 324 -3.29 -20.47 10.68
C PHE A 324 -3.46 -19.47 11.81
N LEU A 325 -2.44 -18.65 12.08
CA LEU A 325 -2.46 -17.68 13.18
C LEU A 325 -3.52 -16.59 12.98
N GLN A 326 -3.68 -16.11 11.75
CA GLN A 326 -4.70 -15.13 11.36
C GLN A 326 -6.11 -15.68 11.55
N ILE A 327 -6.38 -16.90 11.06
CA ILE A 327 -7.71 -17.51 11.19
C ILE A 327 -8.01 -17.79 12.67
N LEU A 328 -7.04 -18.34 13.43
CA LEU A 328 -7.19 -18.58 14.87
C LEU A 328 -7.42 -17.28 15.64
N GLY A 329 -6.64 -16.25 15.35
CA GLY A 329 -6.77 -14.94 15.98
C GLY A 329 -8.07 -14.23 15.64
N ALA A 330 -8.56 -14.35 14.40
CA ALA A 330 -9.87 -13.85 14.00
C ALA A 330 -11.04 -14.47 14.78
N GLN A 331 -10.82 -15.63 15.41
CA GLN A 331 -11.78 -16.26 16.33
C GLN A 331 -11.63 -15.78 17.79
N GLY A 332 -10.71 -14.83 18.05
CA GLY A 332 -10.34 -14.40 19.40
C GLY A 332 -9.53 -15.45 20.19
N ALA A 333 -8.94 -16.45 19.53
CA ALA A 333 -8.34 -17.62 20.18
C ALA A 333 -6.80 -17.70 20.06
N ALA A 334 -6.14 -16.65 19.57
CA ALA A 334 -4.68 -16.56 19.55
C ALA A 334 -4.15 -16.10 20.91
N GLU A 335 -4.24 -16.98 21.91
CA GLU A 335 -3.83 -16.70 23.30
C GLU A 335 -2.39 -17.13 23.58
N PHE A 336 -1.74 -16.39 24.48
CA PHE A 336 -0.35 -16.65 24.87
C PHE A 336 -0.26 -16.83 26.38
N ASP A 337 0.29 -17.97 26.82
CA ASP A 337 0.63 -18.21 28.22
C ASP A 337 2.14 -18.14 28.39
N ASP A 338 2.59 -17.23 29.26
CA ASP A 338 3.98 -16.81 29.44
C ASP A 338 4.61 -16.28 28.12
N GLY A 339 3.94 -16.28 26.96
CA GLY A 339 4.52 -16.02 25.63
C GLY A 339 4.73 -17.30 24.80
N VAL A 340 4.05 -18.39 25.16
CA VAL A 340 3.83 -19.59 24.33
C VAL A 340 2.41 -19.52 23.77
N LEU A 341 2.27 -19.60 22.45
CA LEU A 341 0.96 -19.69 21.80
C LEU A 341 0.23 -20.97 22.24
N GLN A 342 -1.02 -20.83 22.66
CA GLN A 342 -1.90 -21.94 23.02
C GLN A 342 -2.73 -22.37 21.81
N VAL A 343 -2.41 -23.54 21.25
CA VAL A 343 -3.04 -24.11 20.06
C VAL A 343 -3.76 -25.43 20.30
N ASP A 344 -3.42 -26.16 21.38
CA ASP A 344 -4.14 -27.38 21.78
C ASP A 344 -5.44 -27.04 22.52
N THR A 345 -6.33 -26.38 21.79
CA THR A 345 -7.63 -25.88 22.26
C THR A 345 -8.75 -26.36 21.34
N ALA A 346 -10.00 -26.25 21.79
CA ALA A 346 -11.15 -26.57 20.95
C ALA A 346 -11.18 -25.73 19.66
N MET A 347 -10.88 -24.43 19.76
CA MET A 347 -10.84 -23.56 18.59
C MET A 347 -9.65 -23.85 17.67
N GLY A 348 -8.46 -24.14 18.24
CA GLY A 348 -7.31 -24.60 17.45
C GLY A 348 -7.64 -25.83 16.62
N ARG A 349 -8.38 -26.79 17.21
CA ARG A 349 -8.89 -27.96 16.49
C ARG A 349 -9.88 -27.59 15.37
N HIS A 350 -10.88 -26.74 15.65
CA HIS A 350 -11.84 -26.32 14.63
C HIS A 350 -11.18 -25.61 13.45
N VAL A 351 -10.14 -24.80 13.69
CA VAL A 351 -9.38 -24.13 12.63
C VAL A 351 -8.62 -25.14 11.76
N ILE A 352 -7.99 -26.16 12.34
CA ILE A 352 -7.34 -27.23 11.55
C ILE A 352 -8.37 -28.03 10.74
N GLU A 353 -9.51 -28.36 11.33
CA GLU A 353 -10.61 -29.06 10.64
C GLU A 353 -11.13 -28.23 9.47
N TYR A 354 -11.34 -26.93 9.68
CA TYR A 354 -11.75 -25.98 8.65
C TYR A 354 -10.73 -25.87 7.52
N LEU A 355 -9.44 -25.66 7.84
CA LEU A 355 -8.38 -25.60 6.83
C LEU A 355 -8.27 -26.89 6.02
N ARG A 356 -8.38 -28.07 6.65
CA ARG A 356 -8.46 -29.36 5.93
C ARG A 356 -9.66 -29.44 5.01
N ALA A 357 -10.82 -28.95 5.45
CA ALA A 357 -12.06 -28.95 4.67
C ALA A 357 -12.03 -27.98 3.47
N LEU A 358 -11.17 -26.96 3.47
CA LEU A 358 -10.96 -26.09 2.30
C LEU A 358 -10.12 -26.74 1.19
N ILE A 359 -9.24 -27.70 1.52
CA ILE A 359 -8.28 -28.30 0.58
C ILE A 359 -8.97 -28.88 -0.67
N PRO A 360 -10.04 -29.68 -0.57
CA PRO A 360 -10.73 -30.24 -1.75
C PRO A 360 -11.27 -29.19 -2.72
N PHE A 361 -11.56 -27.98 -2.24
CA PHE A 361 -12.10 -26.89 -3.04
C PHE A 361 -11.03 -25.86 -3.45
N SER A 362 -9.78 -26.08 -3.04
CA SER A 362 -8.63 -25.24 -3.32
C SER A 362 -7.93 -25.63 -4.63
N PRO A 363 -7.01 -24.80 -5.16
CA PRO A 363 -6.17 -25.19 -6.29
C PRO A 363 -5.36 -26.46 -5.96
N ALA A 364 -5.13 -27.32 -6.97
CA ALA A 364 -4.47 -28.61 -6.79
C ALA A 364 -3.09 -28.55 -6.10
N ARG A 365 -2.41 -27.40 -6.12
CA ARG A 365 -1.11 -27.18 -5.46
C ARG A 365 -1.18 -26.03 -4.45
N VAL A 366 -2.25 -25.98 -3.64
CA VAL A 366 -2.43 -24.95 -2.60
C VAL A 366 -1.23 -24.87 -1.65
N SER A 367 -0.62 -26.01 -1.30
CA SER A 367 0.60 -26.12 -0.49
C SER A 367 1.86 -25.47 -1.09
N SER A 368 1.77 -24.92 -2.31
CA SER A 368 2.86 -24.18 -2.96
C SER A 368 2.57 -22.69 -3.16
N LEU A 369 1.42 -22.22 -2.64
CA LEU A 369 0.98 -20.84 -2.78
C LEU A 369 1.49 -19.99 -1.62
N ASP A 370 2.41 -19.09 -1.93
CA ASP A 370 2.72 -17.91 -1.11
C ASP A 370 1.68 -16.80 -1.37
N TRP A 371 1.83 -15.64 -0.71
CA TRP A 371 0.93 -14.49 -0.90
C TRP A 371 0.87 -14.01 -2.36
N ALA A 372 2.01 -13.88 -3.02
CA ALA A 372 2.06 -13.34 -4.38
C ALA A 372 1.36 -14.25 -5.39
N ARG A 373 1.57 -15.57 -5.29
CA ARG A 373 0.90 -16.56 -6.14
C ARG A 373 -0.59 -16.66 -5.82
N ASN A 374 -0.96 -16.61 -4.54
CA ASN A 374 -2.35 -16.63 -4.10
C ASN A 374 -3.14 -15.43 -4.67
N ALA A 375 -2.63 -14.20 -4.49
CA ALA A 375 -3.24 -12.99 -5.05
C ALA A 375 -3.40 -13.05 -6.57
N ARG A 376 -2.36 -13.48 -7.30
CA ARG A 376 -2.41 -13.60 -8.78
C ARG A 376 -3.43 -14.63 -9.25
N LEU A 377 -3.61 -15.72 -8.51
CA LEU A 377 -4.58 -16.76 -8.86
C LEU A 377 -6.01 -16.23 -8.77
N PHE A 378 -6.36 -15.58 -7.65
CA PHE A 378 -7.66 -14.95 -7.49
C PHE A 378 -7.87 -13.79 -8.49
N GLY A 379 -6.88 -12.91 -8.61
CA GLY A 379 -6.88 -11.75 -9.52
C GLY A 379 -6.96 -12.10 -11.01
N ALA A 380 -6.69 -13.35 -11.38
CA ALA A 380 -6.87 -13.90 -12.73
C ALA A 380 -8.21 -14.64 -12.92
N GLY A 381 -9.11 -14.59 -11.93
CA GLY A 381 -10.42 -15.24 -11.96
C GLY A 381 -10.41 -16.75 -11.73
N LYS A 382 -9.29 -17.32 -11.25
CA LYS A 382 -9.13 -18.77 -11.06
C LYS A 382 -9.59 -19.27 -9.69
N ALA A 383 -10.13 -18.39 -8.83
CA ALA A 383 -10.78 -18.76 -7.59
C ALA A 383 -12.02 -17.88 -7.35
N ALA A 384 -13.04 -18.42 -6.69
CA ALA A 384 -14.24 -17.66 -6.34
C ALA A 384 -14.10 -16.90 -5.01
N MET A 385 -13.29 -17.39 -4.09
CA MET A 385 -12.96 -16.73 -2.82
C MET A 385 -11.44 -16.78 -2.55
N CYS A 386 -10.93 -15.87 -1.72
CA CYS A 386 -9.52 -15.76 -1.38
C CYS A 386 -9.30 -15.14 0.00
N TYR A 387 -8.56 -15.80 0.90
CA TYR A 387 -7.99 -15.14 2.08
C TYR A 387 -6.75 -14.35 1.65
N HIS A 388 -6.77 -13.04 1.89
CA HIS A 388 -5.63 -12.18 1.55
C HIS A 388 -5.65 -10.80 2.23
N TRP A 389 -4.45 -10.27 2.43
CA TRP A 389 -4.17 -8.90 2.85
C TRP A 389 -4.61 -7.83 1.86
N SER A 390 -5.10 -6.70 2.39
CA SER A 390 -5.59 -5.54 1.64
C SER A 390 -4.56 -4.80 0.79
N ASN A 391 -3.27 -4.87 1.11
CA ASN A 391 -2.19 -4.30 0.27
C ASN A 391 -2.24 -4.79 -1.18
N ARG A 392 -2.74 -6.01 -1.43
CA ARG A 392 -2.86 -6.56 -2.79
C ARG A 392 -4.17 -6.19 -3.48
N TYR A 393 -4.94 -5.22 -2.99
CA TYR A 393 -6.18 -4.76 -3.61
C TYR A 393 -6.06 -4.57 -5.14
N GLY A 394 -5.01 -3.90 -5.62
CA GLY A 394 -4.83 -3.69 -7.07
C GLY A 394 -4.64 -4.97 -7.90
N VAL A 395 -4.24 -6.08 -7.26
CA VAL A 395 -4.15 -7.41 -7.88
C VAL A 395 -5.44 -8.20 -7.67
N LEU A 396 -6.08 -8.08 -6.51
CA LEU A 396 -7.29 -8.84 -6.15
C LEU A 396 -8.54 -8.30 -6.85
N ASP A 397 -8.69 -6.97 -6.92
CA ASP A 397 -9.73 -6.26 -7.66
C ASP A 397 -9.14 -5.70 -8.96
N SER A 398 -8.61 -6.61 -9.77
CA SER A 398 -7.81 -6.25 -10.94
C SER A 398 -8.66 -5.72 -12.09
N HIS A 399 -8.05 -4.86 -12.92
CA HIS A 399 -8.66 -4.45 -14.19
C HIS A 399 -8.97 -5.65 -15.10
N ALA A 400 -8.18 -6.73 -15.03
CA ALA A 400 -8.43 -7.95 -15.80
C ALA A 400 -9.74 -8.64 -15.39
N LEU A 401 -10.03 -8.72 -14.08
CA LEU A 401 -11.32 -9.21 -13.60
C LEU A 401 -12.45 -8.28 -14.04
N LEU A 402 -12.27 -6.97 -13.91
CA LEU A 402 -13.27 -5.98 -14.31
C LEU A 402 -13.60 -6.06 -15.82
N GLN A 403 -12.59 -6.24 -16.68
CA GLN A 403 -12.79 -6.43 -18.13
C GLN A 403 -13.59 -7.68 -18.46
N GLN A 404 -13.55 -8.69 -17.59
CA GLN A 404 -14.36 -9.91 -17.70
C GLN A 404 -15.74 -9.76 -17.04
N GLY A 405 -16.12 -8.55 -16.61
CA GLY A 405 -17.37 -8.28 -15.90
C GLY A 405 -17.37 -8.72 -14.43
N GLY A 406 -16.21 -9.13 -13.90
CA GLY A 406 -16.05 -9.54 -12.52
C GLY A 406 -16.24 -8.39 -11.55
N ARG A 407 -16.89 -8.68 -10.42
CA ARG A 407 -17.02 -7.76 -9.28
C ARG A 407 -16.49 -8.45 -8.05
N VAL A 408 -15.65 -7.77 -7.30
CA VAL A 408 -15.05 -8.32 -6.09
C VAL A 408 -15.72 -7.70 -4.86
N GLY A 409 -16.16 -8.54 -3.95
CA GLY A 409 -16.54 -8.14 -2.61
C GLY A 409 -15.43 -8.48 -1.61
N LEU A 410 -15.55 -7.89 -0.43
CA LEU A 410 -14.67 -8.17 0.70
C LEU A 410 -15.53 -8.37 1.95
N GLN A 411 -15.11 -9.29 2.79
CA GLN A 411 -15.75 -9.62 4.05
C GLN A 411 -14.66 -9.72 5.12
N LEU A 412 -15.00 -9.35 6.36
CA LEU A 412 -14.18 -9.73 7.52
C LEU A 412 -13.96 -11.25 7.55
N HIS A 413 -12.97 -11.71 8.31
CA HIS A 413 -12.81 -13.14 8.50
C HIS A 413 -14.11 -13.75 9.02
N PRO A 414 -14.67 -14.75 8.31
CA PRO A 414 -15.79 -15.52 8.81
C PRO A 414 -15.44 -16.15 10.15
N THR A 415 -16.44 -16.23 11.00
CA THR A 415 -16.29 -16.80 12.33
C THR A 415 -16.65 -18.28 12.34
N TYR A 416 -16.25 -19.00 13.38
CA TYR A 416 -16.65 -20.39 13.57
C TYR A 416 -18.18 -20.51 13.65
N ALA A 417 -18.82 -19.63 14.42
CA ALA A 417 -20.28 -19.52 14.52
C ALA A 417 -20.75 -18.10 14.16
N SER A 418 -21.92 -17.99 13.54
CA SER A 418 -22.42 -16.73 12.95
C SER A 418 -22.81 -15.65 13.97
N ASP A 419 -22.93 -16.00 15.24
CA ASP A 419 -23.24 -15.10 16.37
C ASP A 419 -21.98 -14.52 17.03
N MET A 420 -20.79 -15.00 16.67
CA MET A 420 -19.52 -14.42 17.13
C MET A 420 -19.27 -13.05 16.49
N VAL A 421 -18.59 -12.17 17.23
CA VAL A 421 -18.14 -10.88 16.70
C VAL A 421 -16.99 -11.13 15.71
N PRO A 422 -17.13 -10.73 14.44
CA PRO A 422 -16.06 -10.92 13.46
C PRO A 422 -14.91 -9.94 13.73
N LEU A 423 -13.69 -10.46 13.61
CA LEU A 423 -12.43 -9.73 13.75
C LEU A 423 -11.57 -10.01 12.52
N SER A 424 -10.91 -8.99 11.96
CA SER A 424 -9.90 -9.19 10.93
C SER A 424 -8.48 -8.88 11.45
N PRO A 425 -7.48 -9.71 11.11
CA PRO A 425 -6.09 -9.44 11.43
C PRO A 425 -5.59 -8.12 10.82
N LEU A 426 -4.92 -7.32 11.64
CA LEU A 426 -4.18 -6.12 11.25
C LEU A 426 -2.69 -6.47 11.18
N GLY A 427 -2.07 -6.06 10.08
CA GLY A 427 -0.63 -6.09 9.88
C GLY A 427 -0.19 -4.83 9.14
N GLY A 428 0.96 -4.91 8.49
CA GLY A 428 1.45 -3.82 7.65
C GLY A 428 2.96 -3.69 7.69
N ALA A 429 3.44 -2.62 7.08
CA ALA A 429 4.84 -2.24 7.04
C ALA A 429 5.13 -1.12 8.05
N LEU A 430 6.16 -1.32 8.88
CA LEU A 430 6.80 -0.28 9.67
C LEU A 430 8.13 0.11 9.02
N LEU A 431 8.49 1.38 9.09
CA LEU A 431 9.84 1.86 8.79
C LEU A 431 10.63 2.00 10.09
N ALA A 432 11.78 1.32 10.17
CA ALA A 432 12.66 1.33 11.33
C ALA A 432 14.09 1.72 10.95
N ILE A 433 14.79 2.37 11.87
CA ILE A 433 16.19 2.76 11.71
C ILE A 433 17.04 1.72 12.43
N PRO A 434 17.97 1.02 11.76
CA PRO A 434 18.90 0.14 12.44
C PRO A 434 19.78 0.89 13.44
N ALA A 435 19.99 0.30 14.63
CA ALA A 435 20.80 0.87 15.72
C ALA A 435 22.27 1.10 15.35
N SER A 436 22.73 0.41 14.31
CA SER A 436 24.07 0.49 13.75
C SER A 436 24.32 1.73 12.88
N ASN A 437 23.30 2.54 12.57
CA ASN A 437 23.53 3.79 11.87
C ASN A 437 24.28 4.77 12.78
N PRO A 438 25.35 5.43 12.31
CA PRO A 438 25.95 6.52 13.06
C PRO A 438 24.95 7.68 13.20
N GLU A 439 25.08 8.47 14.26
CA GLU A 439 24.11 9.50 14.64
C GLU A 439 23.74 10.48 13.49
N PRO A 440 24.69 10.98 12.66
CA PRO A 440 24.34 11.81 11.51
C PRO A 440 23.47 11.08 10.46
N ALA A 441 23.77 9.81 10.20
CA ALA A 441 23.01 8.98 9.28
C ALA A 441 21.60 8.67 9.81
N ALA A 442 21.48 8.40 11.12
CA ALA A 442 20.18 8.19 11.76
C ALA A 442 19.25 9.41 11.61
N ARG A 443 19.78 10.63 11.69
CA ARG A 443 19.00 11.87 11.43
C ARG A 443 18.53 11.98 9.98
N TRP A 444 19.31 11.55 9.01
CA TRP A 444 18.86 11.48 7.61
C TRP A 444 17.76 10.43 7.42
N ALA A 445 17.92 9.23 8.01
CA ALA A 445 16.90 8.20 7.98
C ALA A 445 15.59 8.66 8.64
N TRP A 446 15.69 9.41 9.74
CA TRP A 446 14.52 10.00 10.41
C TRP A 446 13.77 10.98 9.52
N ARG A 447 14.47 11.95 8.89
CA ARG A 447 13.83 12.89 7.93
C ARG A 447 13.12 12.18 6.79
N ALA A 448 13.71 11.09 6.30
CA ALA A 448 13.07 10.24 5.32
C ALA A 448 11.80 9.58 5.89
N ILE A 449 11.83 9.04 7.11
CA ILE A 449 10.64 8.50 7.78
C ILE A 449 9.54 9.57 7.92
N GLU A 450 9.86 10.77 8.38
CA GLU A 450 8.88 11.85 8.54
C GLU A 450 8.18 12.18 7.23
N THR A 451 8.96 12.27 6.15
CA THR A 451 8.45 12.57 4.82
C THR A 451 7.65 11.40 4.25
N LEU A 452 8.20 10.18 4.28
CA LEU A 452 7.58 8.96 3.78
C LEU A 452 6.29 8.61 4.51
N THR A 453 6.18 9.00 5.76
CA THR A 453 4.98 8.74 6.58
C THR A 453 4.13 9.99 6.76
N SER A 454 4.34 11.08 6.01
CA SER A 454 3.51 12.29 6.08
C SER A 454 2.11 12.06 5.49
N SER A 455 1.13 12.90 5.84
CA SER A 455 -0.22 12.81 5.27
C SER A 455 -0.19 12.97 3.75
N GLU A 456 0.57 13.95 3.27
CA GLU A 456 0.72 14.28 1.85
C GLU A 456 1.31 13.12 1.06
N LEU A 457 2.36 12.47 1.59
CA LEU A 457 3.03 11.39 0.89
C LEU A 457 2.26 10.06 1.02
N THR A 458 1.57 9.84 2.13
CA THR A 458 0.58 8.75 2.25
C THR A 458 -0.53 8.91 1.21
N LYS A 459 -1.11 10.11 1.06
CA LYS A 459 -2.06 10.42 -0.01
C LYS A 459 -1.46 10.13 -1.39
N TYR A 460 -0.24 10.58 -1.66
CA TYR A 460 0.45 10.27 -2.92
C TYR A 460 0.56 8.77 -3.18
N PHE A 461 0.90 7.95 -2.17
CA PHE A 461 0.97 6.49 -2.34
C PHE A 461 -0.38 5.87 -2.67
N VAL A 462 -1.45 6.27 -1.98
CA VAL A 462 -2.81 5.78 -2.24
C VAL A 462 -3.20 6.03 -3.70
N LEU A 463 -2.90 7.22 -4.21
CA LEU A 463 -3.21 7.61 -5.58
C LEU A 463 -2.40 6.87 -6.64
N HIS A 464 -1.29 6.29 -6.23
CA HIS A 464 -0.44 5.43 -7.06
C HIS A 464 -0.66 3.94 -6.81
N GLY A 465 -1.71 3.57 -6.07
CA GLY A 465 -2.19 2.20 -5.93
C GLY A 465 -1.90 1.54 -4.58
N ALA A 466 -1.39 2.27 -3.59
CA ALA A 466 -1.35 1.74 -2.22
C ALA A 466 -2.77 1.58 -1.65
N ALA A 467 -2.95 0.59 -0.79
CA ALA A 467 -4.26 0.13 -0.34
C ALA A 467 -4.42 0.11 1.19
N GLY A 468 -3.74 1.03 1.85
CA GLY A 468 -3.89 1.31 3.27
C GLY A 468 -3.45 2.73 3.57
N SER A 469 -3.99 3.29 4.65
CA SER A 469 -3.53 4.56 5.22
C SER A 469 -3.33 4.36 6.71
N ALA A 470 -2.14 4.71 7.21
CA ALA A 470 -1.89 4.74 8.64
C ALA A 470 -2.56 5.94 9.32
N ARG A 471 -2.94 6.96 8.52
CA ARG A 471 -3.42 8.26 8.98
C ARG A 471 -4.92 8.45 8.77
N GLN A 472 -5.56 9.00 9.80
CA GLN A 472 -6.99 9.33 9.83
C GLN A 472 -7.31 10.44 8.83
N SER A 473 -6.53 11.54 8.83
CA SER A 473 -6.72 12.66 7.90
C SER A 473 -6.75 12.24 6.42
N VAL A 474 -5.88 11.29 6.05
CA VAL A 474 -5.79 10.77 4.69
C VAL A 474 -6.96 9.83 4.38
N ALA A 475 -7.40 9.03 5.35
CA ALA A 475 -8.57 8.17 5.16
C ALA A 475 -9.87 8.97 5.03
N GLU A 476 -9.94 10.15 5.66
CA GLU A 476 -11.06 11.08 5.56
C GLU A 476 -11.07 11.89 4.25
N ASP A 477 -9.92 12.06 3.61
CA ASP A 477 -9.76 12.80 2.36
C ASP A 477 -10.67 12.25 1.24
N ARG A 478 -11.47 13.14 0.65
CA ARG A 478 -12.47 12.78 -0.37
C ARG A 478 -11.84 12.16 -1.62
N TYR A 479 -10.67 12.65 -2.03
CA TYR A 479 -9.99 12.15 -3.22
C TYR A 479 -9.44 10.74 -2.98
N VAL A 480 -8.96 10.47 -1.77
CA VAL A 480 -8.53 9.13 -1.34
C VAL A 480 -9.73 8.16 -1.35
N LYS A 481 -10.86 8.53 -0.73
CA LYS A 481 -12.07 7.68 -0.68
C LYS A 481 -12.59 7.31 -2.07
N GLN A 482 -12.54 8.24 -3.03
CA GLN A 482 -12.97 7.99 -4.41
C GLN A 482 -12.05 7.02 -5.17
N ARG A 483 -10.76 6.99 -4.86
CA ARG A 483 -9.78 6.16 -5.57
C ARG A 483 -9.60 4.78 -4.98
N ASN A 484 -9.80 4.62 -3.67
CA ASN A 484 -9.59 3.36 -3.00
C ASN A 484 -10.67 3.08 -1.95
N ARG A 485 -11.68 2.29 -2.34
CA ARG A 485 -12.78 1.90 -1.44
C ARG A 485 -12.33 1.10 -0.22
N VAL A 486 -11.19 0.42 -0.28
CA VAL A 486 -10.69 -0.42 0.83
C VAL A 486 -10.26 0.45 2.01
N ILE A 487 -9.77 1.67 1.76
CA ILE A 487 -9.39 2.59 2.83
C ILE A 487 -10.60 2.99 3.67
N ALA A 488 -11.74 3.28 3.03
CA ALA A 488 -12.98 3.58 3.74
C ALA A 488 -13.51 2.38 4.54
N VAL A 489 -13.24 1.16 4.10
CA VAL A 489 -13.56 -0.05 4.87
C VAL A 489 -12.65 -0.14 6.10
N ILE A 490 -11.33 -0.02 5.92
CA ILE A 490 -10.36 -0.09 7.03
C ILE A 490 -10.66 0.98 8.08
N ASP A 491 -10.97 2.21 7.65
CA ASP A 491 -11.36 3.33 8.52
C ASP A 491 -12.58 3.00 9.40
N ARG A 492 -13.63 2.43 8.79
CA ARG A 492 -14.81 1.98 9.52
C ARG A 492 -14.48 0.86 10.52
N LEU A 493 -13.72 -0.14 10.08
CA LEU A 493 -13.36 -1.27 10.95
C LEU A 493 -12.46 -0.86 12.12
N ALA A 494 -11.58 0.11 11.91
CA ALA A 494 -10.78 0.71 12.97
C ALA A 494 -11.69 1.39 14.00
N SER A 495 -12.68 2.15 13.53
CA SER A 495 -13.68 2.82 14.39
C SER A 495 -14.54 1.83 15.18
N ASP A 496 -14.94 0.72 14.53
CA ASP A 496 -15.77 -0.34 15.14
C ASP A 496 -14.96 -1.31 16.01
N ARG A 497 -13.63 -1.12 16.11
CA ARG A 497 -12.68 -2.01 16.83
C ARG A 497 -12.72 -3.46 16.35
N GLN A 498 -12.94 -3.66 15.04
CA GLN A 498 -13.01 -4.97 14.39
C GLN A 498 -11.71 -5.37 13.68
N ILE A 499 -10.62 -4.63 13.93
CA ILE A 499 -9.26 -4.96 13.49
C ILE A 499 -8.34 -5.03 14.69
N GLN A 500 -7.43 -5.99 14.68
CA GLN A 500 -6.45 -6.16 15.75
C GLN A 500 -5.18 -6.80 15.21
N THR A 501 -4.03 -6.39 15.74
CA THR A 501 -2.76 -7.05 15.43
C THR A 501 -2.80 -8.50 15.92
N ILE A 502 -2.33 -9.43 15.09
CA ILE A 502 -2.27 -10.86 15.45
C ILE A 502 -0.86 -11.38 15.19
N PRO A 503 -0.10 -11.77 16.23
CA PRO A 503 -0.49 -11.80 17.64
C PRO A 503 -0.65 -10.38 18.21
N SER A 504 -1.59 -10.22 19.16
CA SER A 504 -1.87 -8.92 19.78
C SER A 504 -0.75 -8.48 20.72
N GLN A 505 -0.09 -9.44 21.37
CA GLN A 505 1.14 -9.23 22.09
C GLN A 505 2.34 -9.35 21.14
N ALA A 506 3.24 -8.37 21.18
CA ALA A 506 4.46 -8.41 20.41
C ALA A 506 5.44 -9.45 21.01
N LEU A 507 5.94 -10.37 20.17
CA LEU A 507 6.68 -11.55 20.61
C LEU A 507 8.18 -11.47 20.27
N ALA A 508 9.00 -11.91 21.21
CA ALA A 508 10.46 -11.99 21.11
C ALA A 508 10.97 -13.07 20.15
N ASN A 509 10.18 -14.13 20.01
CA ASN A 509 10.54 -15.40 19.39
C ASN A 509 9.59 -15.71 18.23
N TYR A 510 9.10 -14.66 17.56
CA TYR A 510 8.10 -14.77 16.52
C TYR A 510 8.59 -15.64 15.36
N ARG A 511 9.87 -15.51 14.98
CA ARG A 511 10.48 -16.33 13.93
C ARG A 511 10.46 -17.82 14.26
N ASP A 512 10.91 -18.19 15.46
CA ASP A 512 10.96 -19.61 15.85
C ASP A 512 9.55 -20.20 16.01
N MET A 513 8.62 -19.40 16.54
CA MET A 513 7.22 -19.80 16.69
C MET A 513 6.61 -20.10 15.32
N THR A 514 6.76 -19.18 14.35
CA THR A 514 6.21 -19.36 13.00
C THR A 514 6.88 -20.51 12.25
N GLN A 515 8.18 -20.74 12.44
CA GLN A 515 8.83 -21.95 11.91
C GLN A 515 8.25 -23.23 12.53
N THR A 516 8.11 -23.27 13.86
CA THR A 516 7.55 -24.43 14.58
C THR A 516 6.11 -24.71 14.13
N LEU A 517 5.30 -23.66 13.94
CA LEU A 517 3.96 -23.75 13.38
C LEU A 517 4.01 -24.38 11.98
N SER A 518 4.83 -23.86 11.06
CA SER A 518 4.94 -24.39 9.71
C SER A 518 5.24 -25.88 9.69
N ASP A 519 6.28 -26.30 10.40
CA ASP A 519 6.77 -27.69 10.38
C ASP A 519 5.68 -28.69 10.79
N HIS A 520 4.81 -28.31 11.73
CA HIS A 520 3.72 -29.17 12.20
C HIS A 520 2.44 -29.01 11.38
N LEU A 521 2.12 -27.80 10.92
CA LEU A 521 0.93 -27.52 10.11
C LEU A 521 1.00 -28.20 8.75
N GLU A 522 2.17 -28.26 8.13
CA GLU A 522 2.35 -28.99 6.86
C GLU A 522 1.92 -30.46 6.99
N LEU A 523 2.36 -31.12 8.07
CA LEU A 523 2.00 -32.50 8.36
C LEU A 523 0.51 -32.64 8.74
N LEU A 524 -0.02 -31.73 9.55
CA LEU A 524 -1.43 -31.75 9.99
C LEU A 524 -2.41 -31.54 8.83
N LEU A 525 -2.07 -30.69 7.86
CA LEU A 525 -2.95 -30.34 6.75
C LEU A 525 -2.77 -31.27 5.55
N PHE A 526 -1.54 -31.68 5.25
CA PHE A 526 -1.22 -32.40 4.01
C PHE A 526 -0.65 -33.82 4.22
N GLY A 527 -0.36 -34.23 5.46
CA GLY A 527 0.27 -35.50 5.80
C GLY A 527 -0.65 -36.74 5.87
N GLY A 528 -1.89 -36.66 5.36
CA GLY A 528 -2.86 -37.77 5.35
C GLY A 528 -3.78 -37.82 6.59
N ASP A 529 -4.27 -39.02 6.96
CA ASP A 529 -5.19 -39.24 8.09
C ASP A 529 -4.50 -39.16 9.46
N GLN A 530 -3.91 -38.00 9.75
CA GLN A 530 -3.39 -37.72 11.08
C GLN A 530 -4.55 -37.38 12.04
N ASP A 531 -4.46 -37.91 13.26
CA ASP A 531 -5.30 -37.50 14.37
C ASP A 531 -4.94 -36.06 14.76
N ILE A 532 -5.88 -35.14 14.51
CA ILE A 532 -5.72 -33.69 14.75
C ILE A 532 -5.41 -33.40 16.22
N ARG A 533 -6.04 -34.11 17.17
CA ARG A 533 -5.78 -33.89 18.61
C ARG A 533 -4.35 -34.27 18.96
N LYS A 534 -3.90 -35.43 18.46
CA LYS A 534 -2.52 -35.90 18.69
C LYS A 534 -1.50 -34.94 18.08
N GLY A 535 -1.75 -34.46 16.86
CA GLY A 535 -0.86 -33.53 16.15
C GLY A 535 -0.83 -32.13 16.78
N LEU A 536 -1.97 -31.57 17.19
CA LEU A 536 -2.02 -30.30 17.93
C LEU A 536 -1.31 -30.41 19.28
N GLY A 537 -1.51 -31.48 20.03
CA GLY A 537 -0.79 -31.71 21.28
C GLY A 537 0.73 -31.85 21.06
N ALA A 538 1.18 -32.39 19.93
CA ALA A 538 2.59 -32.42 19.56
C ALA A 538 3.13 -31.02 19.25
N LEU A 539 2.39 -30.23 18.47
CA LEU A 539 2.71 -28.83 18.18
C LEU A 539 2.77 -27.99 19.47
N GLN A 540 1.80 -28.12 20.38
CA GLN A 540 1.80 -27.41 21.65
C GLN A 540 3.06 -27.71 22.49
N ARG A 541 3.48 -28.99 22.55
CA ARG A 541 4.72 -29.37 23.23
C ARG A 541 5.95 -28.78 22.52
N ALA A 542 5.98 -28.75 21.19
CA ALA A 542 7.08 -28.16 20.43
C ALA A 542 7.21 -26.65 20.71
N LEU A 543 6.08 -25.91 20.71
CA LEU A 543 6.05 -24.48 21.05
C LEU A 543 6.55 -24.22 22.48
N ALA A 544 6.13 -25.03 23.45
CA ALA A 544 6.60 -24.92 24.84
C ALA A 544 8.10 -25.22 24.99
N ASN A 545 8.62 -26.21 24.25
CA ASN A 545 10.03 -26.60 24.29
C ASN A 545 10.94 -25.59 23.60
N GLY A 546 10.50 -24.98 22.49
CA GLY A 546 11.25 -23.94 21.78
C GLY A 546 11.58 -22.75 22.68
N ARG A 547 10.64 -22.36 23.54
CA ARG A 547 10.85 -21.31 24.55
C ARG A 547 11.92 -21.68 25.59
N ARG A 548 11.89 -22.92 26.11
CA ARG A 548 12.83 -23.37 27.17
C ARG A 548 14.29 -23.38 26.74
N ARG A 549 14.58 -23.47 25.44
CA ARG A 549 15.95 -23.43 24.90
C ARG A 549 16.53 -22.01 24.81
N LYS A 550 15.70 -20.98 24.96
CA LYS A 550 16.08 -19.55 24.84
C LYS A 550 16.09 -18.80 26.18
N ARG A 551 15.61 -19.41 27.26
CA ARG A 551 15.91 -18.98 28.64
C ARG A 551 17.21 -19.63 29.06
#